data_AF-A0A1Y3NEK0-F1
#
_entry.id   AF-A0A1Y3NEK0-F1
#
_cell.length_a   1.000
_cell.length_b   1.000
_cell.length_c   1.000
_cell.angle_alpha   90.00
_cell.angle_beta   90.00
_cell.angle_gamma   90.00
#
_symmetry.space_group_name_H-M   'P 1'
#
loop_
_entity.id
_entity.type
_entity.pdbx_description
1 polymer ?
#
loop_
_entity_poly.entity_id
_entity_poly.type
_entity_poly.pdbx_seq_one_letter_code
_entity_poly.pdbx_strand_id
1 'polypeptide(L)'
;MIINFSQYSIILIIYLYSLLLFLNKNDILKSLKNNTNIYSNKNKNYTQLAYKKFLQILNKTSIINDSPNRELQYQNQLKIIKKKRLNNVIKIDITKENYSKLTQILYDNALTGSELFFNFTEDYYSGIQELDSASINVYNNITFYSEKPVTLDLLELKPYSWFINFNIGTGLTEKVFIKFENIIFKNFINYPFLVYVIYMTPLTDNYQVSFENCSFYNCGDVLINFYTCKKSIQEEPQYIFNNCHFEYD
;
A
#
# COMPACT_ATOMS: atom_id res chain seq x y z
N MET A 1 -82.95 17.07 -12.35
CA MET A 1 -81.86 17.61 -11.51
C MET A 1 -81.15 16.43 -10.89
N ILE A 2 -80.16 15.87 -11.61
CA ILE A 2 -79.42 14.67 -11.20
C ILE A 2 -78.03 15.18 -10.82
N ILE A 3 -77.74 15.21 -9.52
CA ILE A 3 -76.43 15.57 -9.00
C ILE A 3 -75.50 14.38 -9.23
N ASN A 4 -74.45 14.58 -10.03
CA ASN A 4 -73.48 13.56 -10.41
C ASN A 4 -72.63 13.13 -9.20
N PHE A 5 -72.98 12.02 -8.58
CA PHE A 5 -72.30 11.40 -7.42
C PHE A 5 -70.91 10.82 -7.73
N SER A 6 -70.44 10.84 -8.99
CA SER A 6 -69.20 10.15 -9.39
C SER A 6 -67.90 10.93 -9.14
N GLN A 7 -67.95 12.25 -8.95
CA GLN A 7 -66.74 13.04 -8.69
C GLN A 7 -66.37 13.08 -7.19
N TYR A 8 -67.35 12.97 -6.28
CA TYR A 8 -67.08 12.96 -4.84
C TYR A 8 -66.53 11.62 -4.34
N SER A 9 -66.84 10.49 -5.01
CA SER A 9 -66.32 9.17 -4.64
C SER A 9 -64.82 9.03 -4.96
N ILE A 10 -64.36 9.59 -6.08
CA ILE A 10 -62.94 9.56 -6.46
C ILE A 10 -62.11 10.44 -5.51
N ILE A 11 -62.61 11.62 -5.14
CA ILE A 11 -61.91 12.51 -4.20
C ILE A 11 -61.85 11.87 -2.80
N LEU A 12 -62.92 11.21 -2.35
CA LEU A 12 -62.93 10.51 -1.05
C LEU A 12 -61.96 9.32 -1.03
N ILE A 13 -61.84 8.57 -2.12
CA ILE A 13 -60.89 7.46 -2.25
C ILE A 13 -59.44 7.98 -2.26
N ILE A 14 -59.15 9.07 -2.97
CA ILE A 14 -57.83 9.71 -2.95
C ILE A 14 -57.49 10.22 -1.55
N TYR A 15 -58.46 10.85 -0.86
CA TYR A 15 -58.26 11.34 0.49
C TYR A 15 -58.03 10.20 1.49
N LEU A 16 -58.82 9.12 1.43
CA LEU A 16 -58.64 7.92 2.26
C LEU A 16 -57.34 7.18 1.96
N TYR A 17 -56.90 7.12 0.70
CA TYR A 17 -55.62 6.52 0.31
C TYR A 17 -54.43 7.36 0.79
N SER A 18 -54.53 8.69 0.72
CA SER A 18 -53.53 9.58 1.31
C SER A 18 -53.51 9.53 2.84
N LEU A 19 -54.66 9.34 3.50
CA LEU A 19 -54.76 9.17 4.95
C LEU A 19 -54.19 7.81 5.40
N LEU A 20 -54.42 6.73 4.63
CA LEU A 20 -53.83 5.41 4.82
C LEU A 20 -52.30 5.45 4.64
N LEU A 21 -51.79 6.18 3.64
CA LEU A 21 -50.36 6.40 3.45
C LEU A 21 -49.75 7.24 4.58
N PHE A 22 -50.51 8.18 5.16
CA PHE A 22 -50.05 9.01 6.29
C PHE A 22 -50.05 8.23 7.62
N LEU A 23 -51.06 7.40 7.86
CA LEU A 23 -51.14 6.53 9.04
C LEU A 23 -50.09 5.41 9.00
N ASN A 24 -49.81 4.84 7.82
CA ASN A 24 -48.76 3.84 7.64
C ASN A 24 -47.34 4.45 7.73
N LYS A 25 -47.19 5.77 7.51
CA LYS A 25 -45.89 6.46 7.61
C LYS A 25 -45.36 6.47 9.04
N ASN A 26 -46.21 6.50 10.07
CA ASN A 26 -45.77 6.55 11.47
C ASN A 26 -45.29 5.20 12.02
N ASP A 27 -45.89 4.10 11.59
CA ASP A 27 -45.42 2.76 11.96
C ASP A 27 -44.22 2.31 11.13
N ILE A 28 -44.15 2.71 9.85
CA ILE A 28 -42.96 2.54 9.01
C ILE A 28 -41.80 3.43 9.50
N LEU A 29 -42.05 4.67 9.97
CA LEU A 29 -41.01 5.51 10.59
C LEU A 29 -40.54 4.97 11.94
N LYS A 30 -41.40 4.32 12.74
CA LYS A 30 -40.98 3.62 13.96
C LYS A 30 -40.17 2.35 13.66
N SER A 31 -40.54 1.57 12.65
CA SER A 31 -39.79 0.38 12.22
C SER A 31 -38.47 0.76 11.54
N LEU A 32 -38.45 1.84 10.75
CA LEU A 32 -37.23 2.41 10.17
C LEU A 32 -36.34 3.03 11.24
N LYS A 33 -36.85 3.73 12.28
CA LYS A 33 -36.02 4.21 13.41
C LYS A 33 -35.37 3.08 14.19
N ASN A 34 -36.09 1.97 14.40
CA ASN A 34 -35.55 0.80 15.08
C ASN A 34 -34.55 0.02 14.21
N ASN A 35 -34.78 -0.07 12.89
CA ASN A 35 -33.84 -0.72 11.97
C ASN A 35 -32.63 0.16 11.61
N THR A 36 -32.77 1.49 11.53
CA THR A 36 -31.62 2.39 11.37
C THR A 36 -30.76 2.40 12.61
N ASN A 37 -31.32 2.25 13.82
CA ASN A 37 -30.52 2.08 15.04
C ASN A 37 -29.76 0.75 15.07
N ILE A 38 -30.33 -0.34 14.54
CA ILE A 38 -29.66 -1.66 14.47
C ILE A 38 -28.58 -1.69 13.37
N TYR A 39 -28.86 -1.11 12.19
CA TYR A 39 -27.89 -1.02 11.09
C TYR A 39 -26.81 0.06 11.34
N SER A 40 -27.14 1.18 11.99
CA SER A 40 -26.14 2.17 12.41
C SER A 40 -25.29 1.65 13.57
N ASN A 41 -25.82 0.82 14.48
CA ASN A 41 -25.03 0.19 15.53
C ASN A 41 -24.14 -0.94 15.01
N LYS A 42 -24.59 -1.75 14.03
CA LYS A 42 -23.72 -2.78 13.43
C LYS A 42 -22.58 -2.16 12.63
N ASN A 43 -22.84 -1.17 11.78
CA ASN A 43 -21.78 -0.48 11.05
C ASN A 43 -20.89 0.37 11.99
N LYS A 44 -21.44 1.10 12.97
CA LYS A 44 -20.60 1.74 14.00
C LYS A 44 -19.75 0.73 14.75
N ASN A 45 -20.25 -0.46 15.07
CA ASN A 45 -19.46 -1.50 15.73
C ASN A 45 -18.34 -2.04 14.84
N TYR A 46 -18.57 -2.25 13.54
CA TYR A 46 -17.52 -2.68 12.62
C TYR A 46 -16.47 -1.58 12.40
N THR A 47 -16.88 -0.33 12.18
CA THR A 47 -15.94 0.79 12.03
C THR A 47 -15.22 1.09 13.35
N GLN A 48 -15.88 0.97 14.51
CA GLN A 48 -15.24 1.10 15.82
C GLN A 48 -14.32 -0.07 16.14
N LEU A 49 -14.65 -1.30 15.74
CA LEU A 49 -13.79 -2.47 15.93
C LEU A 49 -12.57 -2.38 15.02
N ALA A 50 -12.76 -1.97 13.76
CA ALA A 50 -11.68 -1.69 12.82
C ALA A 50 -10.80 -0.55 13.33
N TYR A 51 -11.39 0.54 13.84
CA TYR A 51 -10.68 1.67 14.44
C TYR A 51 -9.95 1.26 15.73
N LYS A 52 -10.55 0.43 16.59
CA LYS A 52 -9.88 -0.11 17.79
C LYS A 52 -8.73 -1.05 17.43
N LYS A 53 -8.90 -1.91 16.43
CA LYS A 53 -7.82 -2.75 15.89
C LYS A 53 -6.72 -1.88 15.29
N PHE A 54 -7.07 -0.85 14.53
CA PHE A 54 -6.13 0.14 14.00
C PHE A 54 -5.40 0.87 15.12
N LEU A 55 -6.07 1.33 16.17
CA LEU A 55 -5.42 1.94 17.35
C LEU A 55 -4.56 0.94 18.13
N GLN A 56 -4.92 -0.34 18.19
CA GLN A 56 -4.09 -1.38 18.79
C GLN A 56 -2.84 -1.66 17.94
N ILE A 57 -2.98 -1.69 16.60
CA ILE A 57 -1.87 -1.81 15.66
C ILE A 57 -1.00 -0.56 15.72
N LEU A 58 -1.59 0.64 15.72
CA LEU A 58 -0.92 1.92 15.91
C LEU A 58 -0.23 1.96 17.26
N ASN A 59 -0.81 1.49 18.36
CA ASN A 59 -0.12 1.48 19.65
C ASN A 59 0.98 0.40 19.73
N LYS A 60 0.83 -0.68 18.96
CA LYS A 60 1.88 -1.68 18.77
C LYS A 60 3.00 -1.18 17.84
N THR A 61 2.69 -0.28 16.91
CA THR A 61 3.62 0.31 15.93
C THR A 61 4.11 1.71 16.30
N SER A 62 3.46 2.43 17.22
CA SER A 62 3.86 3.72 17.79
C SER A 62 4.98 3.56 18.82
N ILE A 63 5.44 2.33 19.00
CA ILE A 63 6.86 2.04 19.25
C ILE A 63 7.69 2.30 17.97
N ILE A 64 7.45 3.45 17.32
CA ILE A 64 8.44 4.20 16.53
C ILE A 64 8.79 5.41 17.40
N ASN A 65 9.04 5.15 18.69
CA ASN A 65 9.77 6.08 19.54
C ASN A 65 11.22 5.62 19.51
N ASP A 66 12.08 6.53 19.05
CA ASP A 66 13.53 6.57 19.20
C ASP A 66 14.23 5.23 19.37
N SER A 67 14.86 4.76 18.30
CA SER A 67 15.82 3.69 18.45
C SER A 67 17.16 4.06 17.83
N PRO A 68 18.01 4.80 18.55
CA PRO A 68 19.45 4.68 18.40
C PRO A 68 19.89 3.20 18.30
N ASN A 69 19.12 2.24 18.84
CA ASN A 69 19.39 0.81 18.62
C ASN A 69 19.16 0.33 17.18
N ARG A 70 18.19 0.86 16.42
CA ARG A 70 18.01 0.46 15.01
C ARG A 70 19.12 1.01 14.12
N GLU A 71 19.48 2.28 14.30
CA GLU A 71 20.63 2.86 13.61
C GLU A 71 21.90 2.10 13.99
N LEU A 72 22.14 1.85 15.28
CA LEU A 72 23.31 1.09 15.75
C LEU A 72 23.32 -0.36 15.22
N GLN A 73 22.16 -1.04 15.20
CA GLN A 73 22.03 -2.38 14.62
C GLN A 73 22.36 -2.36 13.13
N TYR A 74 21.80 -1.42 12.37
CA TYR A 74 22.09 -1.26 10.94
C TYR A 74 23.57 -0.92 10.72
N GLN A 75 24.15 0.00 11.49
CA GLN A 75 25.57 0.34 11.41
C GLN A 75 26.48 -0.86 11.72
N ASN A 76 26.08 -1.71 12.66
CA ASN A 76 26.82 -2.93 12.98
C ASN A 76 26.70 -3.97 11.84
N GLN A 77 25.51 -4.14 11.25
CA GLN A 77 25.32 -4.99 10.08
C GLN A 77 26.11 -4.47 8.87
N LEU A 78 26.06 -3.16 8.60
CA LEU A 78 26.88 -2.48 7.60
C LEU A 78 28.37 -2.77 7.78
N LYS A 79 28.90 -2.66 9.01
CA LYS A 79 30.32 -2.94 9.27
C LYS A 79 30.70 -4.38 8.94
N ILE A 80 29.82 -5.34 9.25
CA ILE A 80 30.02 -6.76 8.92
C ILE A 80 29.95 -6.97 7.41
N ILE A 81 28.99 -6.36 6.74
CA ILE A 81 28.73 -6.53 5.30
C ILE A 81 29.76 -5.78 4.46
N LYS A 82 30.25 -4.61 4.87
CA LYS A 82 31.35 -3.89 4.20
C LYS A 82 32.62 -4.71 4.12
N LYS A 83 32.92 -5.53 5.14
CA LYS A 83 34.03 -6.49 5.10
C LYS A 83 33.80 -7.61 4.08
N LYS A 84 32.56 -7.81 3.64
CA LYS A 84 32.11 -8.87 2.74
C LYS A 84 31.57 -8.37 1.40
N ARG A 85 31.62 -7.06 1.10
CA ARG A 85 31.13 -6.54 -0.20
C ARG A 85 31.91 -7.24 -1.31
N LEU A 86 31.24 -8.15 -2.00
CA LEU A 86 31.75 -8.81 -3.19
C LEU A 86 31.27 -7.96 -4.37
N ASN A 87 32.16 -7.65 -5.32
CA ASN A 87 31.81 -6.99 -6.58
C ASN A 87 31.04 -7.92 -7.55
N ASN A 88 30.30 -8.88 -7.00
CA ASN A 88 29.54 -9.87 -7.74
C ASN A 88 28.07 -9.45 -7.76
N VAL A 89 27.43 -9.63 -8.91
CA VAL A 89 25.98 -9.43 -9.08
C VAL A 89 25.29 -10.76 -8.87
N ILE A 90 24.36 -10.83 -7.91
CA ILE A 90 23.46 -11.97 -7.72
C ILE A 90 22.27 -11.76 -8.65
N LYS A 91 22.15 -12.61 -9.67
CA LYS A 91 21.01 -12.62 -10.59
C LYS A 91 19.97 -13.62 -10.11
N ILE A 92 18.72 -13.19 -10.03
CA ILE A 92 17.60 -13.96 -9.49
C ILE A 92 16.46 -13.88 -10.48
N ASP A 93 16.08 -15.02 -11.06
CA ASP A 93 14.88 -15.10 -11.89
C ASP A 93 13.65 -15.29 -11.00
N ILE A 94 12.69 -14.37 -11.15
CA ILE A 94 11.39 -14.45 -10.54
C ILE A 94 10.42 -15.10 -11.51
N THR A 95 9.78 -16.16 -11.04
CA THR A 95 8.79 -16.98 -11.76
C THR A 95 7.52 -17.04 -10.92
N LYS A 96 6.38 -17.42 -11.51
CA LYS A 96 5.13 -17.58 -10.76
C LYS A 96 5.29 -18.53 -9.57
N GLU A 97 6.15 -19.54 -9.68
CA GLU A 97 6.39 -20.52 -8.62
C GLU A 97 7.09 -19.92 -7.39
N ASN A 98 7.94 -18.90 -7.58
CA ASN A 98 8.72 -18.31 -6.49
C ASN A 98 8.28 -16.88 -6.12
N TYR A 99 7.30 -16.30 -6.83
CA TYR A 99 6.85 -14.93 -6.60
C TYR A 99 6.30 -14.70 -5.18
N SER A 100 5.63 -15.68 -4.58
CA SER A 100 5.18 -15.58 -3.19
C SER A 100 6.34 -15.40 -2.20
N LYS A 101 7.57 -15.77 -2.60
CA LYS A 101 8.78 -15.66 -1.79
C LYS A 101 9.62 -14.44 -2.14
N LEU A 102 9.18 -13.58 -3.06
CA LEU A 102 9.99 -12.45 -3.57
C LEU A 102 10.57 -11.61 -2.43
N THR A 103 9.75 -11.18 -1.47
CA THR A 103 10.20 -10.35 -0.34
C THR A 103 11.16 -11.08 0.60
N GLN A 104 10.98 -12.39 0.80
CA GLN A 104 11.88 -13.23 1.58
C GLN A 104 13.24 -13.40 0.87
N ILE A 105 13.22 -13.72 -0.44
CA ILE A 105 14.42 -13.84 -1.27
C ILE A 105 15.19 -12.52 -1.25
N LEU A 106 14.51 -11.39 -1.39
CA LEU A 106 15.10 -10.07 -1.30
C LEU A 106 15.74 -9.81 0.06
N TYR A 107 15.04 -10.11 1.17
CA TYR A 107 15.55 -9.96 2.52
C TYR A 107 16.83 -10.75 2.75
N ASP A 108 16.83 -12.04 2.39
CA ASP A 108 17.97 -12.93 2.62
C ASP A 108 19.20 -12.54 1.79
N ASN A 109 18.98 -12.15 0.52
CA ASN A 109 20.09 -11.78 -0.37
C ASN A 109 20.63 -10.38 -0.11
N ALA A 110 19.80 -9.44 0.34
CA ALA A 110 20.23 -8.09 0.67
C ALA A 110 21.32 -8.08 1.75
N LEU A 111 21.25 -9.01 2.73
CA LEU A 111 22.24 -9.16 3.79
C LEU A 111 23.65 -9.58 3.31
N THR A 112 23.80 -10.03 2.06
CA THR A 112 25.10 -10.42 1.52
C THR A 112 25.99 -9.22 1.17
N GLY A 113 25.39 -8.05 0.89
CA GLY A 113 26.09 -6.86 0.39
C GLY A 113 26.45 -6.90 -1.09
N SER A 114 26.06 -7.94 -1.81
CA SER A 114 26.19 -8.05 -3.26
C SER A 114 25.18 -7.14 -3.96
N GLU A 115 25.47 -6.76 -5.19
CA GLU A 115 24.44 -6.16 -6.06
C GLU A 115 23.40 -7.22 -6.40
N LEU A 116 22.12 -6.85 -6.40
CA LEU A 116 21.01 -7.75 -6.69
C LEU A 116 20.32 -7.36 -7.99
N PHE A 117 20.08 -8.36 -8.84
CA PHE A 117 19.37 -8.19 -10.09
C PHE A 117 18.23 -9.21 -10.18
N PHE A 118 17.00 -8.73 -9.99
CA PHE A 118 15.77 -9.50 -10.07
C PHE A 118 15.18 -9.39 -11.48
N ASN A 119 15.09 -10.51 -12.18
CA ASN A 119 14.56 -10.61 -13.53
C ASN A 119 13.17 -11.29 -13.50
N PHE A 120 12.12 -10.55 -13.81
CA PHE A 120 10.78 -11.10 -13.96
C PHE A 120 10.65 -11.71 -15.35
N THR A 121 10.53 -13.04 -15.38
CA THR A 121 10.56 -13.86 -16.61
C THR A 121 9.20 -14.02 -17.28
N GLU A 122 8.13 -13.64 -16.59
CA GLU A 122 6.74 -13.76 -17.05
C GLU A 122 6.07 -12.40 -17.10
N ASP A 123 4.88 -12.34 -17.70
CA ASP A 123 4.13 -11.11 -17.96
C ASP A 123 3.22 -10.67 -16.80
N TYR A 124 2.93 -11.57 -15.86
CA TYR A 124 1.95 -11.33 -14.81
C TYR A 124 2.24 -12.11 -13.53
N TYR A 125 2.16 -11.40 -12.40
CA TYR A 125 2.35 -11.93 -11.06
C TYR A 125 1.26 -11.39 -10.13
N SER A 126 0.62 -12.29 -9.39
CA SER A 126 -0.26 -11.97 -8.26
C SER A 126 -0.04 -12.99 -7.16
N GLY A 127 -0.46 -12.65 -5.94
CA GLY A 127 -0.39 -13.55 -4.80
C GLY A 127 0.10 -12.89 -3.53
N ILE A 128 -0.16 -13.58 -2.42
CA ILE A 128 0.30 -13.19 -1.08
C ILE A 128 1.83 -13.38 -0.99
N GLN A 129 2.50 -12.45 -0.32
CA GLN A 129 3.93 -12.57 0.00
C GLN A 129 4.13 -13.33 1.32
N GLU A 130 5.10 -14.25 1.37
CA GLU A 130 5.41 -15.02 2.58
C GLU A 130 5.94 -14.12 3.71
N LEU A 131 6.76 -13.13 3.35
CA LEU A 131 7.23 -12.10 4.26
C LEU A 131 6.53 -10.76 3.94
N ASP A 132 5.37 -10.55 4.55
CA ASP A 132 4.62 -9.30 4.41
C ASP A 132 5.34 -8.13 5.08
N SER A 133 5.18 -6.93 4.52
CA SER A 133 5.75 -5.70 5.06
C SER A 133 7.25 -5.81 5.38
N ALA A 134 8.00 -6.53 4.55
CA ALA A 134 9.43 -6.68 4.74
C ALA A 134 10.13 -5.32 4.75
N SER A 135 11.03 -5.11 5.72
CA SER A 135 11.97 -3.99 5.75
C SER A 135 13.33 -4.49 5.29
N ILE A 136 13.70 -4.11 4.07
CA ILE A 136 14.89 -4.56 3.37
C ILE A 136 16.01 -3.57 3.65
N ASN A 137 17.07 -4.04 4.29
CA ASN A 137 18.27 -3.24 4.51
C ASN A 137 19.07 -3.15 3.20
N VAL A 138 19.28 -1.94 2.70
CA VAL A 138 19.89 -1.72 1.37
C VAL A 138 21.35 -1.34 1.51
N TYR A 139 22.22 -2.26 1.09
CA TYR A 139 23.67 -2.09 1.20
C TYR A 139 24.39 -1.92 -0.14
N ASN A 140 23.72 -2.23 -1.25
CA ASN A 140 24.26 -2.13 -2.60
C ASN A 140 23.09 -1.97 -3.59
N ASN A 141 23.38 -1.86 -4.88
CA ASN A 141 22.38 -1.67 -5.91
C ASN A 141 21.38 -2.84 -5.96
N ILE A 142 20.13 -2.50 -6.25
CA ILE A 142 19.04 -3.47 -6.40
C ILE A 142 18.28 -3.09 -7.67
N THR A 143 18.21 -4.01 -8.63
CA THR A 143 17.47 -3.80 -9.88
C THR A 143 16.33 -4.81 -9.98
N PHE A 144 15.13 -4.32 -10.27
CA PHE A 144 13.93 -5.08 -10.63
C PHE A 144 13.66 -4.84 -12.10
N TYR A 145 13.79 -5.86 -12.92
CA TYR A 145 13.81 -5.75 -14.37
C TYR A 145 12.91 -6.79 -15.02
N SER A 146 12.31 -6.43 -16.14
CA SER A 146 11.81 -7.38 -17.12
C SER A 146 12.13 -6.89 -18.54
N GLU A 147 12.34 -7.82 -19.47
CA GLU A 147 12.59 -7.48 -20.88
C GLU A 147 11.36 -6.83 -21.55
N LYS A 148 10.17 -7.22 -21.11
CA LYS A 148 8.89 -6.67 -21.56
C LYS A 148 8.09 -6.18 -20.36
N PRO A 149 7.10 -5.29 -20.56
CA PRO A 149 6.24 -4.86 -19.46
C PRO A 149 5.64 -6.05 -18.71
N VAL A 150 5.92 -6.13 -17.40
CA VAL A 150 5.39 -7.16 -16.49
C VAL A 150 4.40 -6.55 -15.50
N THR A 151 3.29 -7.22 -15.24
CA THR A 151 2.31 -6.80 -14.24
C THR A 151 2.57 -7.44 -12.88
N LEU A 152 2.75 -6.62 -11.85
CA LEU A 152 2.67 -6.99 -10.44
C LEU A 152 1.31 -6.53 -9.90
N ASP A 153 0.36 -7.46 -9.81
CA ASP A 153 -0.94 -7.23 -9.21
C ASP A 153 -0.84 -7.42 -7.69
N LEU A 154 -1.03 -6.32 -6.98
CA LEU A 154 -0.87 -6.21 -5.53
C LEU A 154 -2.20 -6.33 -4.77
N LEU A 155 -3.29 -6.72 -5.44
CA LEU A 155 -4.62 -6.86 -4.84
C LEU A 155 -4.64 -7.85 -3.67
N GLU A 156 -3.82 -8.88 -3.74
CA GLU A 156 -3.73 -9.94 -2.73
C GLU A 156 -2.81 -9.61 -1.54
N LEU A 157 -2.17 -8.43 -1.53
CA LEU A 157 -1.40 -7.99 -0.37
C LEU A 157 -2.29 -7.80 0.85
N LYS A 158 -1.75 -8.08 2.03
CA LYS A 158 -2.49 -7.91 3.28
C LYS A 158 -2.89 -6.43 3.47
N PRO A 159 -4.10 -6.16 3.95
CA PRO A 159 -4.47 -4.80 4.35
C PRO A 159 -3.45 -4.22 5.34
N TYR A 160 -3.16 -2.93 5.21
CA TYR A 160 -2.17 -2.20 6.00
C TYR A 160 -0.71 -2.65 5.81
N SER A 161 -0.36 -3.26 4.66
CA SER A 161 1.02 -3.68 4.33
C SER A 161 1.60 -2.94 3.12
N TRP A 162 2.86 -2.55 3.15
CA TRP A 162 3.54 -2.08 1.93
C TRP A 162 3.99 -3.29 1.10
N PHE A 163 4.20 -3.08 -0.20
CA PHE A 163 4.83 -4.12 -1.02
C PHE A 163 6.27 -4.35 -0.54
N ILE A 164 7.08 -3.29 -0.49
CA ILE A 164 8.47 -3.34 0.01
C ILE A 164 8.79 -2.05 0.77
N ASN A 165 9.48 -2.17 1.91
CA ASN A 165 10.11 -1.04 2.60
C ASN A 165 11.63 -1.12 2.45
N PHE A 166 12.27 -0.09 1.91
CA PHE A 166 13.72 0.02 1.83
C PHE A 166 14.27 0.87 2.98
N ASN A 167 15.09 0.23 3.81
CA ASN A 167 15.82 0.87 4.91
C ASN A 167 17.25 1.16 4.48
N ILE A 168 17.60 2.45 4.39
CA ILE A 168 18.90 2.92 3.87
C ILE A 168 19.64 3.66 4.98
N GLY A 169 20.61 3.03 5.62
CA GLY A 169 21.31 3.64 6.76
C GLY A 169 22.43 4.62 6.40
N THR A 170 22.93 5.32 7.41
CA THR A 170 24.08 6.24 7.32
C THR A 170 25.39 5.51 6.96
N GLY A 171 26.35 6.21 6.37
CA GLY A 171 27.71 5.68 6.15
C GLY A 171 27.89 4.83 4.89
N LEU A 172 26.97 4.87 3.94
CA LEU A 172 27.24 4.41 2.57
C LEU A 172 28.36 5.26 1.95
N THR A 173 29.43 4.63 1.48
CA THR A 173 30.57 5.32 0.84
C THR A 173 30.31 5.62 -0.63
N GLU A 174 29.36 4.91 -1.23
CA GLU A 174 28.95 5.02 -2.62
C GLU A 174 27.44 5.20 -2.66
N LYS A 175 26.97 5.94 -3.66
CA LYS A 175 25.55 6.14 -3.91
C LYS A 175 24.92 4.80 -4.28
N VAL A 176 23.82 4.45 -3.62
CA VAL A 176 23.08 3.22 -3.91
C VAL A 176 21.90 3.49 -4.84
N PHE A 177 21.74 2.64 -5.85
CA PHE A 177 20.66 2.73 -6.82
C PHE A 177 19.65 1.60 -6.62
N ILE A 178 18.37 1.96 -6.49
CA ILE A 178 17.24 1.02 -6.52
C ILE A 178 16.46 1.29 -7.80
N LYS A 179 16.47 0.36 -8.74
CA LYS A 179 15.89 0.55 -10.07
C LYS A 179 14.73 -0.39 -10.30
N PHE A 180 13.64 0.14 -10.86
CA PHE A 180 12.53 -0.62 -11.42
C PHE A 180 12.45 -0.32 -12.92
N GLU A 181 12.45 -1.35 -13.76
CA GLU A 181 12.44 -1.22 -15.21
C GLU A 181 11.41 -2.13 -15.85
N ASN A 182 10.54 -1.54 -16.68
CA ASN A 182 9.44 -2.22 -17.37
C ASN A 182 8.44 -2.91 -16.41
N ILE A 183 8.14 -2.31 -15.26
CA ILE A 183 7.22 -2.87 -14.25
C ILE A 183 5.89 -2.12 -14.24
N ILE A 184 4.79 -2.85 -14.32
CA ILE A 184 3.42 -2.37 -14.14
C ILE A 184 2.97 -2.75 -12.74
N PHE A 185 2.79 -1.77 -11.86
CA PHE A 185 2.16 -1.96 -10.56
C PHE A 185 0.65 -1.79 -10.70
N LYS A 186 -0.12 -2.75 -10.18
CA LYS A 186 -1.58 -2.73 -10.32
C LYS A 186 -2.29 -3.03 -8.99
N ASN A 187 -3.44 -2.40 -8.78
CA ASN A 187 -4.41 -2.70 -7.72
C ASN A 187 -3.82 -2.66 -6.30
N PHE A 188 -3.06 -1.62 -5.99
CA PHE A 188 -2.60 -1.41 -4.61
C PHE A 188 -3.67 -0.68 -3.80
N ILE A 189 -4.71 -1.42 -3.41
CA ILE A 189 -5.88 -0.89 -2.69
C ILE A 189 -5.62 -0.99 -1.19
N ASN A 190 -4.79 -0.08 -0.67
CA ASN A 190 -4.47 -0.07 0.75
C ASN A 190 -5.30 0.97 1.51
N TYR A 191 -6.38 0.47 2.11
CA TYR A 191 -7.44 1.25 2.75
C TYR A 191 -7.12 1.57 4.23
N PRO A 192 -7.37 2.79 4.74
CA PRO A 192 -7.21 4.09 4.10
C PRO A 192 -6.18 4.94 4.88
N PHE A 193 -5.39 5.76 4.17
CA PHE A 193 -4.59 6.90 4.67
C PHE A 193 -3.11 6.75 5.03
N LEU A 194 -2.45 5.59 4.98
CA LEU A 194 -1.05 5.53 5.46
C LEU A 194 -0.10 4.58 4.72
N VAL A 195 -0.52 3.97 3.61
CA VAL A 195 0.31 2.93 3.00
C VAL A 195 0.52 3.20 1.52
N TYR A 196 1.78 3.06 1.14
CA TYR A 196 2.35 3.38 -0.16
C TYR A 196 2.86 2.08 -0.77
N VAL A 197 2.89 1.97 -2.09
CA VAL A 197 3.42 0.77 -2.76
C VAL A 197 4.83 0.49 -2.24
N ILE A 198 5.68 1.52 -2.28
CA ILE A 198 7.06 1.47 -1.80
C ILE A 198 7.20 2.41 -0.60
N TYR A 199 7.71 1.87 0.49
CA TYR A 199 8.05 2.64 1.68
C TYR A 199 9.56 2.87 1.73
N MET A 200 10.00 4.07 2.09
CA MET A 200 11.42 4.41 2.21
C MET A 200 11.71 4.93 3.62
N THR A 201 12.68 4.34 4.31
CA THR A 201 13.21 4.86 5.59
C THR A 201 14.70 5.16 5.48
N PRO A 202 15.10 6.22 4.75
CA PRO A 202 16.49 6.60 4.62
C PRO A 202 16.99 7.41 5.82
N LEU A 203 18.23 7.13 6.22
CA LEU A 203 19.01 7.89 7.21
C LEU A 203 20.14 8.70 6.54
N THR A 204 20.31 8.59 5.22
CA THR A 204 21.27 9.31 4.38
C THR A 204 20.61 9.72 3.07
N ASP A 205 21.16 10.72 2.40
CA ASP A 205 20.79 11.16 1.07
C ASP A 205 21.57 10.47 -0.07
N ASN A 206 22.53 9.61 0.26
CA ASN A 206 23.41 8.92 -0.69
C ASN A 206 22.73 7.72 -1.36
N TYR A 207 21.56 7.94 -1.95
CA TYR A 207 20.79 6.94 -2.68
C TYR A 207 19.97 7.57 -3.80
N GLN A 208 19.48 6.73 -4.69
CA GLN A 208 18.52 7.10 -5.72
C GLN A 208 17.61 5.92 -6.05
N VAL A 209 16.33 6.21 -6.22
CA VAL A 209 15.32 5.28 -6.70
C VAL A 209 14.87 5.73 -8.08
N SER A 210 14.95 4.86 -9.07
CA SER A 210 14.48 5.14 -10.42
C SER A 210 13.40 4.15 -10.88
N PHE A 211 12.43 4.70 -11.57
CA PHE A 211 11.38 3.96 -12.28
C PHE A 211 11.52 4.30 -13.76
N GLU A 212 11.77 3.29 -14.59
CA GLU A 212 11.99 3.42 -16.02
C GLU A 212 10.96 2.58 -16.77
N ASN A 213 10.15 3.23 -17.61
CA ASN A 213 9.06 2.58 -18.35
C ASN A 213 8.06 1.86 -17.44
N CYS A 214 7.81 2.39 -16.24
CA CYS A 214 6.88 1.79 -15.29
C CYS A 214 5.46 2.34 -15.46
N SER A 215 4.45 1.56 -15.10
CA SER A 215 3.06 2.04 -15.05
C SER A 215 2.44 1.75 -13.70
N PHE A 216 1.57 2.64 -13.22
CA PHE A 216 0.88 2.51 -11.95
C PHE A 216 -0.62 2.63 -12.21
N TYR A 217 -1.35 1.52 -12.09
CA TYR A 217 -2.80 1.45 -12.33
C TYR A 217 -3.54 1.12 -11.04
N ASN A 218 -4.48 1.99 -10.64
CA ASN A 218 -5.23 1.81 -9.40
C ASN A 218 -4.29 1.60 -8.19
N CYS A 219 -3.15 2.27 -8.23
CA CYS A 219 -2.27 2.46 -7.09
C CYS A 219 -2.66 3.81 -6.49
N GLY A 220 -2.88 3.87 -5.16
CA GLY A 220 -2.97 5.14 -4.46
C GLY A 220 -1.62 5.86 -4.48
N ASP A 221 -1.08 6.20 -3.32
CA ASP A 221 0.26 6.77 -3.26
C ASP A 221 1.33 5.72 -3.58
N VAL A 222 2.21 6.04 -4.53
CA VAL A 222 3.25 5.10 -5.01
C VAL A 222 4.41 4.99 -4.02
N LEU A 223 4.89 6.12 -3.51
CA LEU A 223 6.09 6.16 -2.68
C LEU A 223 5.94 7.15 -1.54
N ILE A 224 6.35 6.75 -0.33
CA ILE A 224 6.61 7.65 0.78
C ILE A 224 8.07 7.60 1.17
N ASN A 225 8.58 8.76 1.54
CA ASN A 225 9.84 8.86 2.25
C ASN A 225 9.63 9.41 3.66
N PHE A 226 10.05 8.63 4.65
CA PHE A 226 10.10 9.07 6.04
C PHE A 226 11.51 9.56 6.39
N TYR A 227 11.77 10.85 6.12
CA TYR A 227 13.02 11.49 6.52
C TYR A 227 13.07 11.69 8.04
N THR A 228 14.23 11.42 8.64
CA THR A 228 14.58 12.00 9.93
C THR A 228 15.29 13.32 9.69
N CYS A 229 14.86 14.42 10.33
CA CYS A 229 15.32 15.80 10.10
C CYS A 229 16.85 15.91 9.99
N LYS A 230 17.38 15.85 8.77
CA LYS A 230 18.79 16.08 8.45
C LYS A 230 18.86 17.14 7.38
N LYS A 231 19.74 18.10 7.59
CA LYS A 231 20.04 19.18 6.65
C LYS A 231 20.91 18.59 5.53
N SER A 232 20.32 17.90 4.57
CA SER A 232 21.01 17.45 3.36
C SER A 232 21.15 18.62 2.40
N ILE A 233 22.36 18.83 1.86
CA ILE A 233 22.55 19.64 0.66
C ILE A 233 22.27 18.67 -0.48
N GLN A 234 21.02 18.66 -0.96
CA GLN A 234 20.61 17.76 -2.03
C GLN A 234 21.09 18.33 -3.37
N GLU A 235 22.08 17.70 -3.99
CA GLU A 235 22.60 18.10 -5.31
C GLU A 235 21.93 17.34 -6.47
N GLU A 236 21.37 16.16 -6.21
CA GLU A 236 20.75 15.28 -7.21
C GLU A 236 19.35 14.78 -6.80
N PRO A 237 18.46 14.46 -7.76
CA PRO A 237 17.17 13.88 -7.45
C PRO A 237 17.31 12.47 -6.87
N GLN A 238 16.62 12.21 -5.76
CA GLN A 238 16.57 10.89 -5.11
C GLN A 238 15.51 9.97 -5.72
N TYR A 239 14.57 10.55 -6.46
CA TYR A 239 13.44 9.85 -7.07
C TYR A 239 13.34 10.29 -8.52
N ILE A 240 13.44 9.34 -9.44
CA ILE A 240 13.31 9.59 -10.88
C ILE A 240 12.19 8.72 -11.43
N PHE A 241 11.24 9.34 -12.12
CA PHE A 241 10.21 8.67 -12.91
C PHE A 241 10.45 9.02 -14.38
N ASN A 242 10.95 8.06 -15.15
CA ASN A 242 11.28 8.23 -16.55
C ASN A 242 10.37 7.38 -17.42
N ASN A 243 9.64 8.01 -18.33
CA ASN A 243 8.63 7.36 -19.18
C ASN A 243 7.61 6.54 -18.36
N CYS A 244 7.17 7.08 -17.22
CA CYS A 244 6.19 6.42 -16.36
C CYS A 244 4.76 6.88 -16.66
N HIS A 245 3.80 5.96 -16.52
CA HIS A 245 2.37 6.22 -16.66
C HIS A 245 1.65 6.04 -15.32
N PHE A 246 0.67 6.90 -15.03
CA PHE A 246 -0.11 6.86 -13.79
C PHE A 246 -1.59 6.99 -14.13
N GLU A 247 -2.40 6.04 -13.66
CA GLU A 247 -3.83 5.98 -13.95
C GLU A 247 -4.60 5.46 -12.73
N TYR A 248 -5.71 6.12 -12.44
CA TYR A 248 -6.58 5.80 -11.31
C TYR A 248 -8.03 5.83 -11.82
N ASP A 249 -8.68 4.68 -11.79
CA ASP A 249 -10.10 4.50 -12.13
C ASP A 249 -11.01 4.67 -10.90
#